data_AF-A0A6S9A0Z1-F1
#
_entry.id   AF-A0A6S9A0Z1-F1
#
_cell.length_a   1.000
_cell.length_b   1.000
_cell.length_c   1.000
_cell.angle_alpha   90.00
_cell.angle_beta   90.00
_cell.angle_gamma   90.00
#
_symmetry.space_group_name_H-M   'P 1'
#
loop_
_entity.id
_entity.type
_entity.pdbx_description
1 polymer ?
#
loop_
_entity_poly.entity_id
_entity_poly.type
_entity_poly.pdbx_seq_one_letter_code
_entity_poly.pdbx_strand_id
1 'polypeptide(L)'
;MNRVEADETPAEAWTKLLNSKCNRLSTQYLNLLRAATSSSNSDGSAGRHDARAGGGSMQQPNEPPPPLAADAALSALQAKLAAQNLCVASSDMLDLIRLLRLSALLMDEDVIAAEEEEECEEVGEMALIAAEESAAIEAELMRLRNRVDEACLVCHNTSSA
;
A
#
# COMPACT_ATOMS: atom_id res chain seq x y z
N MET A 1 33.84 14.91 21.03
CA MET A 1 33.93 14.05 19.83
C MET A 1 32.61 14.19 19.12
N ASN A 2 32.61 14.81 17.94
CA ASN A 2 31.41 14.98 17.13
C ASN A 2 30.87 13.60 16.80
N ARG A 3 29.59 13.39 17.11
CA ARG A 3 28.83 12.21 16.72
C ARG A 3 28.73 12.31 15.19
N VAL A 4 29.52 11.50 14.49
CA VAL A 4 29.34 11.29 13.05
C VAL A 4 27.95 10.66 12.95
N GLU A 5 26.96 11.45 12.58
CA GLU A 5 25.68 10.91 12.10
C GLU A 5 26.06 9.93 10.98
N ALA A 6 25.62 8.68 11.08
CA ALA A 6 25.87 7.71 10.04
C ALA A 6 25.34 8.29 8.74
N ASP A 7 26.24 8.63 7.82
CA ASP A 7 25.87 9.09 6.49
C ASP A 7 25.01 7.97 5.89
N GLU A 8 23.77 8.30 5.54
CA GLU A 8 22.84 7.38 4.89
C GLU A 8 23.54 6.74 3.68
N THR A 9 23.65 5.41 3.68
CA THR A 9 24.32 4.72 2.59
C THR A 9 23.58 4.99 1.28
N PRO A 10 24.28 5.04 0.13
CA PRO A 10 23.63 5.20 -1.16
C PRO A 10 22.51 4.18 -1.38
N ALA A 11 22.71 2.93 -0.95
CA ALA A 11 21.72 1.85 -1.01
C ALA A 11 20.44 2.16 -0.21
N GLU A 12 20.57 2.68 1.01
CA GLU A 12 19.43 3.14 1.81
C GLU A 12 18.66 4.27 1.13
N ALA A 13 19.38 5.26 0.61
CA ALA A 13 18.76 6.40 -0.07
C ALA A 13 17.97 5.95 -1.30
N TRP A 14 18.52 5.00 -2.08
CA TRP A 14 17.84 4.40 -3.22
C TRP A 14 16.58 3.63 -2.79
N THR A 15 16.68 2.86 -1.72
CA THR A 15 15.56 2.07 -1.19
C THR A 15 14.43 2.98 -0.69
N LYS A 16 14.74 4.05 0.04
CA LYS A 16 13.75 5.04 0.50
C LYS A 16 13.10 5.76 -0.67
N LEU A 17 13.87 6.15 -1.68
CA LEU A 17 13.36 6.81 -2.89
C LEU A 17 12.45 5.88 -3.70
N LEU A 18 12.85 4.61 -3.87
CA LEU A 18 12.09 3.58 -4.56
C LEU A 18 10.74 3.35 -3.86
N ASN A 19 10.75 3.14 -2.54
CA ASN A 19 9.53 2.95 -1.75
C ASN A 19 8.60 4.16 -1.84
N SER A 20 9.14 5.38 -1.77
CA SER A 20 8.37 6.61 -1.94
C SER A 20 7.68 6.69 -3.31
N LYS A 21 8.40 6.39 -4.39
CA LYS A 21 7.85 6.39 -5.76
C LYS A 21 6.79 5.28 -5.96
N CYS A 22 7.05 4.07 -5.46
CA CYS A 22 6.08 2.96 -5.48
C CYS A 22 4.79 3.31 -4.72
N ASN A 23 4.90 3.88 -3.53
CA ASN A 23 3.75 4.32 -2.73
C ASN A 23 2.95 5.41 -3.45
N ARG A 24 3.64 6.37 -4.08
CA ARG A 24 2.98 7.39 -4.91
C ARG A 24 2.24 6.76 -6.09
N LEU A 25 2.86 5.82 -6.81
CA LEU A 25 2.22 5.14 -7.95
C LEU A 25 0.96 4.38 -7.51
N SER A 26 1.06 3.59 -6.44
CA SER A 26 -0.05 2.86 -5.85
C SER A 26 -1.20 3.81 -5.45
N THR A 27 -0.87 4.94 -4.80
CA THR A 27 -1.86 5.95 -4.41
C THR A 27 -2.58 6.54 -5.64
N GLN A 28 -1.86 6.86 -6.72
CA GLN A 28 -2.48 7.39 -7.93
C GLN A 28 -3.37 6.35 -8.63
N TYR A 29 -2.97 5.08 -8.63
CA TYR A 29 -3.79 4.01 -9.17
C TYR A 29 -5.09 3.84 -8.37
N LEU A 30 -5.03 3.85 -7.04
CA LEU A 30 -6.21 3.79 -6.17
C LEU A 30 -7.13 5.01 -6.36
N ASN A 31 -6.56 6.20 -6.55
CA ASN A 31 -7.34 7.41 -6.83
C ASN A 31 -8.08 7.31 -8.16
N LEU A 32 -7.45 6.73 -9.19
CA LEU A 32 -8.10 6.48 -10.48
C LEU A 32 -9.24 5.47 -10.34
N LEU A 33 -9.01 4.35 -9.63
CA LEU A 33 -10.07 3.37 -9.37
C LEU A 33 -11.25 4.01 -8.63
N ARG A 34 -10.98 4.84 -7.62
CA ARG A 34 -12.04 5.56 -6.87
C ARG A 34 -12.80 6.54 -7.76
N ALA A 35 -12.10 7.29 -8.61
CA ALA A 35 -12.74 8.22 -9.53
C ALA A 35 -13.64 7.49 -10.56
N ALA A 36 -13.20 6.32 -11.02
CA ALA A 36 -13.97 5.48 -11.94
C ALA A 36 -15.17 4.79 -11.28
N THR A 37 -15.07 4.37 -10.02
CA THR A 37 -16.20 3.77 -9.29
C THR A 37 -17.22 4.80 -8.81
N SER A 38 -16.80 6.05 -8.56
CA SER A 38 -17.73 7.15 -8.32
C SER A 38 -18.64 7.43 -9.52
N SER A 39 -18.20 7.13 -10.75
CA SER A 39 -19.06 7.21 -11.94
C SER A 39 -20.12 6.09 -11.98
N SER A 40 -19.85 4.90 -11.42
CA SER A 40 -20.73 3.72 -11.51
C SER A 40 -21.81 3.65 -10.43
N ASN A 41 -21.69 4.39 -9.32
CA ASN A 41 -22.66 4.37 -8.22
C ASN A 41 -23.84 5.34 -8.40
N SER A 42 -23.99 5.95 -9.57
CA SER A 42 -25.16 6.77 -9.89
C SER A 42 -26.39 5.94 -10.31
N ASP A 43 -26.27 4.61 -10.38
CA ASP A 43 -27.36 3.71 -10.76
C ASP A 43 -27.68 2.72 -9.62
N GLY A 44 -28.59 3.13 -8.73
CA GLY A 44 -29.27 2.23 -7.80
C GLY A 44 -29.01 2.43 -6.30
N SER A 45 -29.82 3.28 -5.65
CA SER A 45 -30.64 2.94 -4.47
C SER A 45 -31.00 4.19 -3.63
N ALA A 46 -32.31 4.49 -3.62
CA ALA A 46 -33.08 4.90 -2.44
C ALA A 46 -32.42 5.85 -1.42
N GLY A 47 -32.18 7.10 -1.80
CA GLY A 47 -31.91 8.19 -0.87
C GLY A 47 -32.69 9.43 -1.27
N ARG A 48 -33.86 9.63 -0.64
CA ARG A 48 -34.71 10.85 -0.64
C ARG A 48 -34.03 12.12 -1.20
N HIS A 49 -34.05 12.29 -2.52
CA HIS A 49 -33.96 13.60 -3.13
C HIS A 49 -35.34 13.97 -3.61
N ASP A 50 -35.97 14.90 -2.89
CA ASP A 50 -37.22 15.51 -3.29
C ASP A 50 -37.01 16.18 -4.66
N ALA A 51 -37.62 15.61 -5.70
CA ALA A 51 -37.53 16.10 -7.09
C ALA A 51 -38.14 17.51 -7.27
N ARG A 52 -38.74 18.07 -6.21
CA ARG A 52 -39.40 19.37 -6.23
C ARG A 52 -38.50 20.54 -5.81
N ALA A 53 -37.26 20.29 -5.40
CA ALA A 53 -36.34 21.32 -4.89
C ALA A 53 -35.44 21.99 -5.96
N GLY A 54 -35.48 21.57 -7.23
CA GLY A 54 -34.62 22.11 -8.29
C GLY A 54 -35.41 22.58 -9.50
N GLY A 55 -35.83 23.86 -9.51
CA GLY A 55 -36.49 24.52 -10.64
C GLY A 55 -35.57 24.77 -11.83
N GLY A 56 -35.10 23.70 -12.48
CA GLY A 56 -34.41 23.75 -13.77
C GLY A 56 -35.31 23.17 -14.86
N SER A 57 -35.75 23.99 -15.80
CA SER A 57 -36.56 23.55 -16.94
C SER A 57 -35.72 22.62 -17.83
N MET A 58 -36.11 21.36 -17.96
CA MET A 58 -35.52 20.42 -18.92
C MET A 58 -35.77 20.94 -20.35
N GLN A 59 -34.71 21.33 -21.06
CA GLN A 59 -34.81 21.82 -22.44
C GLN A 59 -34.84 20.69 -23.47
N GLN A 60 -34.40 19.47 -23.14
CA GLN A 60 -34.42 18.33 -24.06
C GLN A 60 -34.74 16.99 -23.36
N PRO A 61 -35.56 16.09 -23.97
CA PRO A 61 -35.96 14.82 -23.38
C PRO A 61 -34.84 13.79 -23.13
N ASN A 62 -33.65 14.04 -23.68
CA ASN A 62 -32.49 13.14 -23.61
C ASN A 62 -31.35 13.69 -22.75
N GLU A 63 -31.56 14.84 -22.10
CA GLU A 63 -30.54 15.50 -21.29
C GLU A 63 -30.75 15.15 -19.81
N PRO A 64 -29.75 14.55 -19.12
CA PRO A 64 -29.90 14.23 -17.71
C PRO A 64 -30.10 15.53 -16.89
N PRO A 65 -30.87 15.48 -15.79
CA PRO A 65 -31.19 16.68 -15.02
C PRO A 65 -29.89 17.39 -14.58
N PRO A 66 -29.89 18.75 -14.52
CA PRO A 66 -28.68 19.57 -14.28
C PRO A 66 -27.73 19.10 -13.16
N PRO A 67 -28.19 18.63 -11.98
CA PRO A 67 -27.28 18.11 -10.94
C PRO A 67 -26.53 16.84 -11.37
N LEU A 68 -27.17 15.91 -12.10
CA LEU A 68 -26.53 14.69 -12.58
C LEU A 68 -25.50 14.97 -13.69
N ALA A 69 -25.78 15.92 -14.58
CA ALA A 69 -24.86 16.30 -15.66
C ALA A 69 -23.58 16.96 -15.11
N ALA A 70 -23.72 17.81 -14.08
CA ALA A 70 -22.59 18.43 -13.40
C ALA A 70 -21.73 17.40 -12.65
N ASP A 71 -22.36 16.46 -11.94
CA ASP A 71 -21.65 15.39 -11.22
C ASP A 71 -20.93 14.42 -12.17
N ALA A 72 -21.55 14.07 -13.31
CA ALA A 72 -20.92 13.24 -14.34
C ALA A 72 -19.71 13.96 -14.98
N ALA A 73 -19.83 15.27 -15.27
CA ALA A 73 -18.73 16.07 -15.81
C ALA A 73 -17.58 16.20 -14.81
N LEU A 74 -17.88 16.40 -13.52
CA LEU A 74 -16.88 16.45 -12.45
C LEU A 74 -16.16 15.11 -12.28
N SER A 75 -16.91 14.01 -12.28
CA SER A 75 -16.34 12.66 -12.17
C SER A 75 -15.44 12.32 -13.35
N ALA A 76 -15.84 12.67 -14.59
CA ALA A 76 -15.01 12.51 -15.78
C ALA A 76 -13.72 13.34 -15.71
N LEU A 77 -13.79 14.57 -15.19
CA LEU A 77 -12.62 15.43 -14.99
C LEU A 77 -11.67 14.88 -13.92
N GLN A 78 -12.21 14.35 -12.82
CA GLN A 78 -11.44 13.69 -11.76
C GLN A 78 -10.74 12.43 -12.27
N ALA A 79 -11.43 11.59 -13.05
CA ALA A 79 -10.85 10.39 -13.65
C ALA A 79 -9.72 10.76 -14.63
N LYS A 80 -9.92 11.80 -15.46
CA LYS A 80 -8.88 12.28 -16.39
C LYS A 80 -7.65 12.82 -15.65
N LEU A 81 -7.85 13.59 -14.58
CA LEU A 81 -6.77 14.09 -13.74
C LEU A 81 -6.00 12.95 -13.06
N ALA A 82 -6.72 11.98 -12.49
CA ALA A 82 -6.11 10.81 -11.86
C ALA A 82 -5.30 9.98 -12.85
N ALA A 83 -5.80 9.80 -14.09
CA ALA A 83 -5.08 9.11 -15.14
C ALA A 83 -3.79 9.84 -15.55
N GLN A 84 -3.83 11.17 -15.68
CA GLN A 84 -2.63 11.97 -15.97
C GLN A 84 -1.59 11.88 -14.83
N ASN A 85 -2.05 11.97 -13.58
CA ASN A 85 -1.16 11.82 -12.42
C ASN A 85 -0.52 10.43 -12.35
N LEU A 86 -1.26 9.38 -12.74
CA LEU A 86 -0.73 8.04 -12.85
C LEU A 86 0.33 7.96 -13.96
N CYS A 87 0.09 8.54 -15.13
CA CYS A 87 1.09 8.59 -16.21
C CYS A 87 2.39 9.29 -15.78
N VAL A 88 2.28 10.42 -15.08
CA VAL A 88 3.45 11.14 -14.54
C VAL A 88 4.19 10.28 -13.51
N ALA A 89 3.47 9.67 -12.55
CA ALA A 89 4.07 8.78 -11.57
C ALA A 89 4.77 7.56 -12.22
N SER A 90 4.20 7.00 -13.28
CA SER A 90 4.82 5.92 -14.06
C SER A 90 6.08 6.39 -14.78
N SER A 91 6.09 7.60 -15.36
CA SER A 91 7.29 8.17 -16.00
C SER A 91 8.42 8.34 -14.99
N ASP A 92 8.13 8.95 -13.84
CA ASP A 92 9.08 9.12 -12.75
C ASP A 92 9.69 7.78 -12.29
N MET A 93 8.87 6.72 -12.27
CA MET A 93 9.31 5.38 -11.88
C MET A 93 10.25 4.76 -12.94
N LEU A 94 9.94 4.97 -14.23
CA LEU A 94 10.82 4.53 -15.32
C LEU A 94 12.16 5.26 -15.33
N ASP A 95 12.16 6.54 -14.98
CA ASP A 95 13.39 7.32 -14.87
C ASP A 95 14.25 6.85 -13.69
N LEU A 96 13.64 6.51 -12.55
CA LEU A 96 14.35 5.88 -11.44
C LEU A 96 14.97 4.53 -11.84
N ILE A 97 14.24 3.67 -12.57
CA ILE A 97 14.77 2.39 -13.06
C ILE A 97 16.00 2.61 -13.97
N ARG A 98 15.94 3.61 -14.85
CA ARG A 98 17.08 3.96 -15.72
C ARG A 98 18.27 4.42 -14.90
N LEU A 99 18.03 5.24 -13.89
CA LEU A 99 19.06 5.78 -13.02
C LEU A 99 19.75 4.68 -12.20
N LEU A 100 18.99 3.76 -11.61
CA LEU A 100 19.52 2.61 -10.87
C LEU A 100 20.35 1.66 -11.75
N ARG A 101 19.90 1.43 -13.00
CA ARG A 101 20.68 0.63 -13.96
C ARG A 101 21.99 1.32 -14.32
N LEU A 102 21.97 2.64 -14.49
CA LEU A 102 23.17 3.41 -14.79
C LEU A 102 24.13 3.41 -13.59
N SER A 103 23.63 3.57 -12.37
CA SER A 103 24.47 3.52 -11.16
C SER A 103 25.13 2.16 -11.01
N ALA A 104 24.41 1.07 -11.21
CA ALA A 104 24.98 -0.28 -11.18
C ALA A 104 26.08 -0.49 -12.24
N LEU A 105 25.93 0.08 -13.44
CA LEU A 105 26.96 0.01 -14.49
C LEU A 105 28.20 0.86 -14.21
N LEU A 106 28.09 1.82 -13.29
CA LEU A 106 29.17 2.74 -12.91
C LEU A 106 29.83 2.36 -11.58
N MET A 107 29.29 1.37 -10.87
CA MET A 107 29.88 0.87 -9.64
C MET A 107 31.04 -0.08 -9.95
N ASP A 108 32.10 0.04 -9.16
CA ASP A 108 33.25 -0.86 -9.23
C ASP A 108 32.91 -2.21 -8.59
N GLU A 109 33.43 -3.31 -9.17
CA GLU A 109 33.16 -4.67 -8.67
C GLU A 109 33.57 -4.84 -7.20
N ASP A 110 34.67 -4.20 -6.77
CA ASP A 110 35.14 -4.25 -5.38
C ASP A 110 34.16 -3.56 -4.41
N VAL A 111 33.48 -2.50 -4.87
CA VAL A 111 32.48 -1.79 -4.07
C VAL A 111 31.21 -2.63 -3.96
N ILE A 112 30.79 -3.26 -5.06
CA ILE A 112 29.64 -4.18 -5.06
C ILE A 112 29.88 -5.34 -4.10
N ALA A 113 31.06 -5.96 -4.16
CA ALA A 113 31.37 -7.10 -3.31
C ALA A 113 31.38 -6.74 -1.81
N ALA A 114 31.89 -5.56 -1.46
CA ALA A 114 31.89 -5.07 -0.08
C ALA A 114 30.47 -4.79 0.44
N GLU A 115 29.62 -4.13 -0.37
CA GLU A 115 28.22 -3.86 0.00
C GLU A 115 27.40 -5.17 0.12
N GLU A 116 27.62 -6.14 -0.76
CA GLU A 116 26.94 -7.44 -0.69
C GLU A 116 27.33 -8.26 0.54
N GLU A 117 28.61 -8.20 0.95
CA GLU A 117 29.08 -8.86 2.17
C GLU A 117 28.45 -8.23 3.43
N GLU A 118 28.40 -6.90 3.50
CA GLU A 118 27.74 -6.15 4.58
C GLU A 118 26.24 -6.49 4.67
N GLU A 119 25.50 -6.46 3.55
CA GLU A 119 24.08 -6.83 3.56
C GLU A 119 23.84 -8.30 3.96
N CYS A 120 24.73 -9.21 3.54
CA CYS A 120 24.64 -10.62 3.95
C CYS A 120 24.76 -10.79 5.47
N GLU A 121 25.65 -10.03 6.12
CA GLU A 121 25.81 -10.03 7.57
C GLU A 121 24.55 -9.48 8.25
N GLU A 122 24.05 -8.32 7.83
CA GLU A 122 22.85 -7.69 8.42
C GLU A 122 21.60 -8.57 8.30
N VAL A 123 21.36 -9.14 7.12
CA VAL A 123 20.22 -10.04 6.90
C VAL A 123 20.37 -11.33 7.72
N GLY A 124 21.60 -11.82 7.88
CA GLY A 124 21.92 -12.95 8.75
C GLY A 124 21.56 -12.70 10.22
N GLU A 125 21.90 -11.52 10.74
CA GLU A 125 21.54 -11.11 12.10
C GLU A 125 20.03 -11.00 12.28
N MET A 126 19.33 -10.33 11.35
CA MET A 126 17.87 -10.23 11.40
C MET A 126 17.18 -11.59 11.33
N ALA A 127 17.68 -12.51 10.49
CA ALA A 127 17.15 -13.86 10.38
C ALA A 127 17.32 -14.65 11.69
N LEU A 128 18.45 -14.46 12.37
CA LEU A 128 18.71 -15.10 13.66
C LEU A 128 17.76 -14.58 14.74
N ILE A 129 17.57 -13.26 14.83
CA ILE A 129 16.59 -12.64 15.73
C ILE A 129 15.19 -13.16 15.44
N ALA A 130 14.77 -13.19 14.18
CA ALA A 130 13.45 -13.67 13.79
C ALA A 130 13.25 -15.16 14.13
N ALA A 131 14.29 -15.98 13.99
CA ALA A 131 14.26 -17.39 14.37
C ALA A 131 14.10 -17.56 15.89
N GLU A 132 14.79 -16.75 16.69
CA GLU A 132 14.65 -16.74 18.14
C GLU A 132 13.24 -16.31 18.59
N GLU A 133 12.72 -15.24 17.99
CA GLU A 133 11.35 -14.76 18.23
C GLU A 133 10.30 -15.82 17.85
N SER A 134 10.47 -16.47 16.70
CA SER A 134 9.59 -17.56 16.26
C SER A 134 9.61 -18.73 17.23
N ALA A 135 10.80 -19.15 17.68
CA ALA A 135 10.94 -20.23 18.65
C ALA A 135 10.29 -19.88 20.01
N ALA A 136 10.42 -18.63 20.45
CA ALA A 136 9.77 -18.14 21.66
C ALA A 136 8.23 -18.17 21.54
N ILE A 137 7.70 -17.69 20.41
CA ILE A 137 6.26 -17.70 20.13
C ILE A 137 5.74 -19.14 20.04
N GLU A 138 6.46 -20.05 19.38
CA GLU A 138 6.09 -21.48 19.32
C GLU A 138 6.06 -22.13 20.71
N ALA A 139 7.05 -21.85 21.55
CA ALA A 139 7.10 -22.35 22.92
C ALA A 139 5.93 -21.84 23.77
N GLU A 140 5.56 -20.57 23.60
CA GLU A 140 4.39 -19.98 24.26
C GLU A 140 3.08 -20.59 23.75
N LEU A 141 2.96 -20.80 22.43
CA LEU A 141 1.81 -21.47 21.82
C LEU A 141 1.66 -22.90 22.35
N MET A 142 2.75 -23.67 22.44
CA MET A 142 2.73 -25.01 23.02
C MET A 142 2.33 -25.01 24.51
N ARG A 143 2.78 -24.03 25.29
CA ARG A 143 2.33 -23.87 26.69
C ARG A 143 0.84 -23.59 26.79
N LEU A 144 0.32 -22.69 25.97
CA LEU A 144 -1.11 -22.36 25.95
C LEU A 144 -1.95 -23.56 25.50
N ARG A 145 -1.50 -24.30 24.49
CA ARG A 145 -2.18 -25.53 24.03
C ARG A 145 -2.26 -26.57 25.15
N ASN A 146 -1.14 -26.88 25.80
CA ASN A 146 -1.10 -27.87 26.88
C ASN A 146 -1.99 -27.44 28.08
N ARG A 147 -2.07 -26.13 28.37
CA ARG A 147 -2.96 -25.61 29.42
C ARG A 147 -4.44 -25.81 29.08
N VAL A 148 -4.82 -25.67 27.80
CA VAL A 148 -6.19 -25.94 27.34
C VAL A 148 -6.50 -27.44 27.42
N ASP A 149 -5.56 -28.30 27.03
CA ASP A 149 -5.72 -29.76 27.12
C ASP A 149 -5.87 -30.21 28.58
N GLU A 150 -5.10 -29.64 29.51
CA GLU A 150 -5.24 -29.88 30.96
C GLU A 150 -6.58 -29.38 31.51
N ALA A 151 -7.05 -28.20 31.09
CA ALA A 151 -8.36 -27.69 31.50
C ALA A 151 -9.51 -28.60 31.01
N CYS A 152 -9.42 -29.12 29.78
CA CYS A 152 -10.39 -30.07 29.24
C CYS A 152 -10.42 -31.40 30.03
N LEU A 153 -9.25 -31.90 30.46
CA LEU A 153 -9.13 -33.11 31.27
C LEU A 153 -9.71 -32.93 32.68
N VAL A 154 -9.51 -31.76 33.30
CA VAL A 154 -10.11 -31.43 34.61
C VAL A 154 -11.64 -31.36 34.52
N CYS A 155 -12.20 -30.74 33.48
CA CYS A 155 -13.65 -30.69 33.28
C CYS A 155 -14.30 -32.07 33.07
N HIS A 156 -13.60 -33.01 32.41
CA HIS A 156 -14.10 -34.38 32.23
C HIS A 156 -14.08 -35.18 33.55
N ASN A 157 -13.05 -35.01 34.39
CA ASN A 157 -12.96 -35.72 35.67
C ASN A 157 -13.92 -35.18 36.74
N THR A 158 -14.29 -33.90 36.70
CA THR A 158 -15.29 -33.33 37.63
C THR A 158 -16.74 -33.59 37.22
N SER A 159 -16.99 -34.07 35.99
CA SER A 159 -18.34 -34.40 35.51
C SER A 159 -18.73 -35.87 35.72
N SER A 160 -17.85 -36.69 36.32
CA SER A 160 -18.07 -38.12 36.61
C SER A 160 -18.02 -38.47 38.11
N ALA A 161 -18.09 -37.47 39.00
CA ALA A 161 -18.31 -37.63 40.44
C ALA A 161 -19.68 -37.03 40.81
#